data_AF-A0A965HJ08-F1
#
_entry.id   AF-A0A965HJ08-F1
#
_cell.length_a   1.000
_cell.length_b   1.000
_cell.length_c   1.000
_cell.angle_alpha   90.00
_cell.angle_beta   90.00
_cell.angle_gamma   90.00
#
_symmetry.space_group_name_H-M   'P 1'
#
loop_
_entity.id
_entity.type
_entity.pdbx_description
1 polymer ?
#
loop_
_entity_poly.entity_id
_entity_poly.type
_entity_poly.pdbx_seq_one_letter_code
_entity_poly.pdbx_strand_id
1 'polypeptide(L)'
;MKTRSRKNLRWSTERVIAEIQQWKDKGEPLYANHVRLNFQELLAASIRYFGSWQAALDQAGISYVDVRKYRKWSKEVIVEEIRDLASKGFDLSFRSMALSQH
;
A
#
# COMPACT_ATOMS: atom_id res chain seq x y z
N MET A 1 -4.66 -0.80 -17.33
CA MET A 1 -4.76 -1.93 -18.28
C MET A 1 -5.51 -3.08 -17.59
N LYS A 2 -6.63 -3.60 -18.11
CA LYS A 2 -7.32 -4.75 -17.47
C LYS A 2 -6.47 -6.01 -17.66
N THR A 3 -5.78 -6.47 -16.63
CA THR A 3 -4.94 -7.66 -16.68
C THR A 3 -5.82 -8.85 -17.07
N ARG A 4 -5.52 -9.47 -18.21
CA ARG A 4 -6.26 -10.62 -18.76
C ARG A 4 -6.30 -11.72 -17.68
N SER A 5 -7.49 -12.12 -17.24
CA SER A 5 -7.67 -13.16 -16.22
C SER A 5 -6.91 -14.42 -16.65
N ARG A 6 -5.82 -14.74 -15.95
CA ARG A 6 -4.99 -15.92 -16.23
C ARG A 6 -5.58 -17.11 -15.50
N LYS A 7 -6.81 -17.51 -15.87
CA LYS A 7 -7.61 -18.55 -15.20
C LYS A 7 -6.91 -19.91 -15.01
N ASN A 8 -5.80 -20.15 -15.70
CA ASN A 8 -5.01 -21.39 -15.64
C ASN A 8 -3.62 -21.23 -14.99
N LEU A 9 -3.34 -20.14 -14.29
CA LEU A 9 -2.06 -19.99 -13.58
C LEU A 9 -2.02 -20.91 -12.34
N ARG A 10 -0.99 -21.76 -12.26
CA ARG A 10 -0.64 -22.45 -11.01
C ARG A 10 0.10 -21.48 -10.10
N TRP A 11 -0.53 -21.11 -9.00
CA TRP A 11 0.07 -20.23 -7.99
C TRP A 11 1.01 -21.01 -7.07
N SER A 12 2.17 -20.42 -6.78
CA SER A 12 3.10 -20.81 -5.73
C SER A 12 3.64 -19.55 -5.05
N THR A 13 4.33 -19.71 -3.92
CA THR A 13 5.01 -18.64 -3.19
C THR A 13 5.96 -17.85 -4.11
N GLU A 14 6.79 -18.55 -4.88
CA GLU A 14 7.76 -17.96 -5.82
C GLU A 14 7.06 -17.21 -6.94
N ARG A 15 5.95 -17.76 -7.45
CA ARG A 15 5.20 -17.13 -8.53
C ARG A 15 4.55 -15.82 -8.09
N VAL A 16 4.00 -15.79 -6.88
CA VAL A 16 3.42 -14.56 -6.32
C VAL A 16 4.49 -13.49 -6.21
N ILE A 17 5.68 -13.82 -5.67
CA ILE A 17 6.81 -12.87 -5.57
C ILE A 17 7.21 -12.35 -6.96
N ALA A 18 7.35 -13.24 -7.95
CA ALA A 18 7.73 -12.87 -9.30
C ALA A 18 6.69 -11.93 -9.98
N GLU A 19 5.39 -12.17 -9.77
CA GLU A 19 4.34 -11.30 -10.31
C GLU A 19 4.33 -9.92 -9.63
N ILE A 20 4.53 -9.88 -8.31
CA ILE A 20 4.64 -8.64 -7.54
C ILE A 20 5.82 -7.80 -8.05
N GLN A 21 6.98 -8.41 -8.24
CA GLN A 21 8.18 -7.74 -8.77
C GLN A 21 7.96 -7.26 -10.21
N GLN A 22 7.37 -8.09 -11.07
CA GLN A 22 7.05 -7.68 -12.44
C GLN A 22 6.11 -6.47 -12.48
N TRP A 23 5.14 -6.39 -11.57
CA TRP A 23 4.26 -5.22 -11.46
C TRP A 23 5.01 -3.97 -11.01
N LYS A 24 5.93 -4.11 -10.05
CA LYS A 24 6.82 -3.02 -9.63
C LYS A 24 7.65 -2.50 -10.80
N ASP A 25 8.26 -3.39 -11.57
CA ASP A 25 9.13 -3.04 -12.70
C ASP A 25 8.37 -2.33 -13.82
N LYS A 26 7.08 -2.61 -13.97
CA LYS A 26 6.17 -1.91 -14.89
C LYS A 26 5.75 -0.52 -14.39
N GLY A 27 6.09 -0.15 -13.16
CA GLY A 27 5.66 1.09 -12.52
C GLY A 27 4.16 1.11 -12.19
N GLU A 28 3.51 -0.06 -12.14
CA GLU A 28 2.08 -0.15 -11.85
C GLU A 28 1.83 0.04 -10.34
N PRO A 29 0.73 0.70 -9.93
CA PRO A 29 0.45 0.91 -8.52
C PRO A 29 0.20 -0.40 -7.74
N LEU A 30 0.94 -0.58 -6.65
CA LEU A 30 0.90 -1.77 -5.78
C LEU A 30 0.03 -1.61 -4.51
N TYR A 31 -0.65 -0.48 -4.33
CA TYR A 31 -1.56 -0.34 -3.18
C TYR A 31 -2.73 -1.32 -3.29
N ALA A 32 -3.12 -1.90 -2.16
CA ALA A 32 -4.06 -3.03 -2.09
C ALA A 32 -5.37 -2.81 -2.87
N ASN A 33 -5.94 -1.60 -2.85
CA ASN A 33 -7.15 -1.30 -3.62
C ASN A 33 -6.94 -1.40 -5.14
N HIS A 34 -5.80 -0.96 -5.66
CA HIS A 34 -5.48 -1.09 -7.09
C HIS A 34 -5.39 -2.57 -7.49
N VAL A 35 -4.66 -3.36 -6.70
CA VAL A 35 -4.45 -4.80 -6.94
C VAL A 35 -5.78 -5.53 -6.88
N ARG A 36 -6.64 -5.23 -5.90
CA ARG A 36 -7.97 -5.81 -5.77
C ARG A 36 -8.84 -5.59 -7.01
N LEU A 37 -8.79 -4.40 -7.61
CA LEU A 37 -9.61 -4.05 -8.77
C LEU A 37 -9.05 -4.58 -10.10
N ASN A 38 -7.73 -4.73 -10.21
CA ASN A 38 -7.07 -5.05 -11.48
C ASN A 38 -6.46 -6.46 -11.55
N PHE A 39 -6.26 -7.13 -10.41
CA PHE A 39 -5.63 -8.46 -10.33
C PHE A 39 -6.04 -9.23 -9.07
N GLN A 40 -7.32 -9.57 -9.00
CA GLN A 40 -7.90 -10.25 -7.84
C GLN A 40 -7.28 -11.62 -7.56
N GLU A 41 -6.85 -12.36 -8.59
CA GLU A 41 -6.20 -13.66 -8.43
C GLU A 41 -4.84 -13.55 -7.72
N LEU A 42 -4.06 -12.52 -8.04
CA LEU A 42 -2.78 -12.26 -7.37
C LEU A 42 -3.00 -11.89 -5.90
N LEU A 43 -4.01 -11.06 -5.60
CA LEU A 43 -4.37 -10.72 -4.22
C LEU A 43 -4.79 -11.96 -3.43
N ALA A 44 -5.65 -12.81 -4.01
CA ALA A 44 -6.10 -14.04 -3.37
C ALA A 44 -4.96 -15.03 -3.13
N ALA A 45 -4.05 -15.20 -4.10
CA ALA A 45 -2.85 -16.02 -3.94
C ALA A 45 -1.93 -15.47 -2.85
N SER A 46 -1.72 -14.15 -2.82
CA SER A 46 -0.90 -13.49 -1.79
C SER A 46 -1.44 -13.74 -0.38
N ILE A 47 -2.76 -13.62 -0.20
CA ILE A 47 -3.42 -13.94 1.07
C ILE A 47 -3.27 -15.43 1.41
N ARG A 48 -3.44 -16.33 0.43
CA ARG A 48 -3.35 -17.78 0.64
C ARG A 48 -1.95 -18.24 1.07
N TYR A 49 -0.89 -17.73 0.44
CA TYR A 49 0.48 -18.21 0.64
C TYR A 49 1.25 -17.43 1.72
N PHE A 50 0.90 -16.16 1.96
CA PHE A 50 1.61 -15.28 2.90
C PHE A 50 0.73 -14.70 4.01
N GLY A 51 -0.57 -14.99 4.01
CA GLY A 51 -1.53 -14.50 5.01
C GLY A 51 -2.04 -13.08 4.74
N SER A 52 -1.28 -12.21 4.07
CA SER A 52 -1.71 -10.86 3.71
C SER A 52 -0.99 -10.31 2.48
N TRP A 53 -1.57 -9.28 1.85
CA TRP A 53 -0.90 -8.54 0.76
C TRP A 53 0.39 -7.86 1.22
N GLN A 54 0.37 -7.29 2.42
CA GLN A 54 1.57 -6.67 3.01
C GLN A 54 2.68 -7.70 3.19
N ALA A 55 2.38 -8.87 3.79
CA ALA A 55 3.38 -9.92 3.97
C ALA A 55 3.96 -10.42 2.64
N ALA A 56 3.15 -10.51 1.58
CA ALA A 56 3.64 -10.88 0.25
C ALA A 56 4.57 -9.82 -0.35
N LEU A 57 4.27 -8.53 -0.15
CA LEU A 57 5.16 -7.43 -0.55
C LEU A 57 6.48 -7.44 0.21
N ASP A 58 6.43 -7.68 1.53
CA ASP A 58 7.63 -7.77 2.37
C ASP A 58 8.55 -8.90 1.87
N GLN A 59 7.99 -10.07 1.53
CA GLN A 59 8.74 -11.19 0.94
C GLN A 59 9.26 -10.90 -0.48
N ALA A 60 8.60 -10.01 -1.22
CA ALA A 60 9.08 -9.54 -2.51
C ALA A 60 10.16 -8.43 -2.39
N GLY A 61 10.55 -8.03 -1.18
CA GLY A 61 11.49 -6.95 -0.93
C GLY A 61 10.91 -5.56 -1.18
N ILE A 62 9.59 -5.41 -1.01
CA ILE A 62 8.86 -4.17 -1.23
C ILE A 62 8.22 -3.73 0.08
N SER A 63 8.68 -2.59 0.60
CA SER A 63 8.10 -2.00 1.80
C SER A 63 6.66 -1.54 1.54
N TYR A 64 5.71 -2.05 2.33
CA TYR A 64 4.29 -1.71 2.18
C TYR A 64 3.99 -0.21 2.41
N VAL A 65 4.78 0.46 3.26
CA VAL A 65 4.61 1.90 3.52
C VAL A 65 4.95 2.75 2.31
N ASP A 66 5.80 2.27 1.39
CA ASP A 66 6.20 3.00 0.18
C ASP A 66 5.16 2.87 -0.93
N VAL A 67 4.40 1.78 -0.94
CA VAL A 67 3.41 1.49 -1.99
C VAL A 67 1.98 1.78 -1.58
N ARG A 68 1.67 1.97 -0.29
CA ARG A 68 0.31 2.31 0.16
C ARG A 68 -0.07 3.72 -0.31
N LYS A 69 -1.30 3.88 -0.80
CA LYS A 69 -1.80 5.19 -1.26
C LYS A 69 -2.09 6.17 -0.12
N TYR A 70 -2.53 5.65 1.03
CA TYR A 70 -2.94 6.46 2.17
C TYR A 70 -2.11 6.08 3.40
N ARG A 71 -1.66 7.09 4.15
CA ARG A 71 -1.04 6.89 5.46
C ARG A 71 -2.06 6.26 6.41
N LYS A 72 -1.64 5.24 7.15
CA LYS A 72 -2.40 4.74 8.30
C LYS A 72 -2.18 5.69 9.47
N TRP A 73 -3.25 6.30 9.96
CA TRP A 73 -3.23 7.11 11.18
C TRP A 73 -3.55 6.22 12.38
N SER A 74 -2.65 6.20 13.36
CA SER A 74 -2.94 5.70 14.71
C SER A 74 -2.97 6.89 15.68
N LYS A 75 -3.46 6.69 16.90
CA LYS A 75 -3.48 7.75 17.91
C LYS A 75 -2.06 8.26 18.19
N GLU A 76 -1.11 7.34 18.26
CA GLU A 76 0.30 7.61 18.49
C GLU A 76 0.87 8.43 17.33
N VAL A 77 0.65 8.00 16.09
CA VAL A 77 1.11 8.70 14.88
C VAL A 77 0.48 10.10 14.77
N ILE A 78 -0.79 10.26 15.15
CA ILE A 78 -1.45 11.57 15.18
C ILE A 78 -0.78 12.49 16.19
N VAL A 79 -0.51 11.99 17.41
CA VAL A 79 0.15 12.79 18.46
C VAL A 79 1.57 13.16 18.06
N GLU A 80 2.33 12.25 17.47
CA GLU A 80 3.66 12.52 16.93
C GLU A 80 3.62 13.61 15.86
N GLU A 81 2.69 13.53 14.91
CA GLU A 81 2.54 14.54 13.86
C GLU A 81 2.20 15.92 14.45
N ILE A 82 1.26 15.98 15.40
CA ILE A 82 0.88 17.24 16.06
C ILE A 82 2.10 17.86 16.77
N ARG A 83 2.91 17.04 17.45
CA ARG A 83 4.14 17.51 18.11
C ARG A 83 5.19 18.00 17.13
N ASP A 84 5.36 17.30 16.01
CA ASP A 84 6.27 17.69 14.93
C ASP A 84 5.83 19.01 14.26
N LEU A 85 4.54 19.19 14.02
CA LEU A 85 4.01 20.45 13.51
C LEU A 85 4.17 21.59 14.51
N ALA A 86 3.95 21.33 15.81
CA ALA A 86 4.20 22.31 16.86
C ALA A 86 5.67 22.74 16.93
N SER A 87 6.61 21.79 16.85
CA SER A 87 8.04 22.07 16.91
C SER A 87 8.54 22.86 15.69
N LYS A 88 7.88 22.69 14.55
CA LYS A 88 8.11 23.48 13.32
C LYS A 88 7.43 24.86 13.35
N GLY A 89 6.68 25.18 14.42
CA GLY A 89 6.06 26.48 14.61
C GLY A 89 4.76 26.70 13.82
N PHE A 90 4.12 25.64 13.34
CA PHE A 90 2.81 25.77 12.69
C PHE A 90 1.74 26.19 13.71
N ASP A 91 0.81 27.07 13.30
CA ASP A 91 -0.38 27.36 14.08
C ASP A 91 -1.33 26.15 14.03
N LEU A 92 -1.46 25.47 15.16
CA LEU A 92 -2.30 24.29 15.33
C LEU A 92 -3.76 24.63 15.71
N SER A 93 -4.14 25.92 15.70
CA SER A 93 -5.53 26.31 15.89
C SER A 93 -6.43 25.60 14.88
N PHE A 94 -7.64 25.21 15.29
CA PHE A 94 -8.60 24.56 14.40
C PHE A 94 -8.83 25.38 13.13
N ARG A 95 -8.86 26.71 13.26
CA ARG A 95 -9.06 27.63 12.13
C ARG A 95 -7.90 27.53 11.13
N SER A 96 -6.65 27.54 11.59
CA SER A 96 -5.47 27.34 10.75
C SER A 96 -5.53 25.95 10.10
N MET A 97 -5.61 24.88 10.90
CA MET A 97 -5.53 23.51 10.41
C MET A 97 -6.69 23.09 9.48
N ALA A 98 -7.91 23.58 9.70
CA ALA A 98 -9.09 23.21 8.91
C ALA A 98 -9.32 24.12 7.69
N LEU A 99 -8.84 25.37 7.72
CA LEU A 99 -9.00 26.33 6.63
C LEU A 99 -7.72 26.55 5.81
N SER A 100 -6.60 25.91 6.16
CA SER A 100 -5.42 25.81 5.29
C SER A 100 -5.67 24.91 4.08
N GLN A 101 -6.70 25.22 3.29
CA GLN A 101 -6.86 24.78 1.91
C GLN A 101 -7.58 25.90 1.16
N HIS A 102 -6.81 26.84 0.61
CA HIS A 102 -6.82 27.27 -0.80
C HIS A 102 -5.57 28.11 -1.08
#